data_AF-A0A7C1NZ70-F1
#
_entry.id   AF-A0A7C1NZ70-F1
#
_cell.length_a   1.000
_cell.length_b   1.000
_cell.length_c   1.000
_cell.angle_alpha   90.00
_cell.angle_beta   90.00
_cell.angle_gamma   90.00
#
_symmetry.space_group_name_H-M   'P 1'
#
loop_
_entity.id
_entity.type
_entity.pdbx_description
1 polymer ?
#
loop_
_entity_poly.entity_id
_entity_poly.type
_entity_poly.pdbx_seq_one_letter_code
_entity_poly.pdbx_strand_id
1 'polypeptide(L)'
;FDHGGRLSTVSNNIVRRIVNKGPYVPTISSFGFGISVEADTLVSGNLVEGAETAALAIGWGPYLRNVIVSDNILRDSPEGMRVSVVEGAGNTVIRGNIVEGAEKGAIRGYRWKERVGDELLDGETGYGHLSVSDNTRAAA
;
A
#
# COMPACT_ATOMS: atom_id res chain seq x y z
N PHE A 1 -3.08 -2.02 15.67
CA PHE A 1 -3.82 -1.69 16.92
C PHE A 1 -5.26 -1.44 16.51
N ASP A 2 -6.19 -2.23 17.02
CA ASP A 2 -7.63 -2.07 16.80
C ASP A 2 -8.12 -0.70 17.29
N HIS A 3 -7.65 -0.27 18.47
CA HIS A 3 -7.92 1.05 19.05
C HIS A 3 -6.65 1.76 19.53
N GLY A 4 -6.68 3.10 19.58
CA GLY A 4 -5.60 3.91 20.17
C GLY A 4 -4.24 3.74 19.48
N GLY A 5 -4.21 3.92 18.16
CA GLY A 5 -2.98 3.79 17.37
C GLY A 5 -1.88 4.74 17.85
N ARG A 6 -0.64 4.27 17.71
CA ARG A 6 0.56 5.03 18.09
C ARG A 6 1.07 5.72 16.84
N LEU A 7 1.08 7.06 16.85
CA LEU A 7 1.61 7.88 15.77
C LEU A 7 2.97 7.35 15.32
N SER A 8 3.11 7.07 14.02
CA SER A 8 4.35 6.52 13.47
C SER A 8 4.77 7.19 12.17
N THR A 9 6.06 7.10 11.88
CA THR A 9 6.66 7.58 10.62
C THR A 9 7.55 6.50 10.07
N VAL A 10 7.30 6.09 8.82
CA VAL A 10 8.11 5.17 8.05
C VAL A 10 8.73 5.96 6.89
N SER A 11 9.98 6.37 7.04
CA SER A 11 10.63 7.27 6.09
C SER A 11 12.10 6.98 5.86
N ASN A 12 12.60 7.35 4.67
CA ASN A 12 14.01 7.25 4.27
C ASN A 12 14.57 5.81 4.31
N ASN A 13 13.73 4.81 4.09
CA ASN A 13 14.14 3.40 4.03
C ASN A 13 14.44 2.97 2.59
N ILE A 14 15.32 1.98 2.45
CA ILE A 14 15.48 1.18 1.23
C ILE A 14 15.10 -0.26 1.58
N VAL A 15 13.98 -0.74 1.04
CA VAL A 15 13.50 -2.12 1.24
C VAL A 15 13.59 -2.86 -0.09
N ARG A 16 14.29 -4.00 -0.12
CA ARG A 16 14.53 -4.71 -1.39
C ARG A 16 14.48 -6.23 -1.27
N ARG A 17 14.01 -6.88 -2.34
CA ARG A 17 14.02 -8.35 -2.53
C ARG A 17 13.33 -9.11 -1.40
N ILE A 18 12.11 -8.70 -1.05
CA ILE A 18 11.30 -9.35 -0.02
C ILE A 18 10.52 -10.52 -0.63
N VAL A 19 10.79 -11.73 -0.15
CA VAL A 19 10.21 -12.97 -0.70
C VAL A 19 8.81 -13.28 -0.14
N ASN A 20 7.97 -13.93 -0.95
CA ASN A 20 6.62 -14.38 -0.58
C ASN A 20 6.59 -15.80 0.02
N LYS A 21 7.74 -16.49 0.07
CA LYS A 21 7.91 -17.81 0.68
C LYS A 21 8.39 -17.69 2.13
N GLY A 22 7.48 -17.86 3.09
CA GLY A 22 7.79 -17.99 4.51
C GLY A 22 7.97 -19.44 5.00
N PRO A 23 8.33 -19.63 6.28
CA PRO A 23 8.57 -20.95 6.87
C PRO A 23 7.30 -21.72 7.29
N TYR A 24 6.11 -21.15 7.09
CA TYR A 24 4.81 -21.76 7.37
C TYR A 24 3.75 -21.29 6.38
N VAL A 25 2.60 -21.98 6.33
CA VAL A 25 1.46 -21.56 5.50
C VAL A 25 0.78 -20.34 6.14
N PRO A 26 0.69 -19.18 5.45
CA PRO A 26 0.05 -17.99 6.01
C PRO A 26 -1.46 -18.18 6.17
N THR A 27 -1.99 -17.93 7.38
CA THR A 27 -3.42 -18.04 7.67
C THR A 27 -4.17 -16.73 7.38
N ILE A 28 -3.71 -15.61 7.93
CA ILE A 28 -4.40 -14.30 7.88
C ILE A 28 -4.00 -13.48 6.65
N SER A 29 -2.72 -13.12 6.50
CA SER A 29 -2.18 -12.34 5.37
C SER A 29 -0.95 -13.03 4.77
N SER A 30 -0.59 -12.73 3.53
CA SER A 30 0.57 -13.31 2.83
C SER A 30 1.90 -12.69 3.27
N PHE A 31 3.01 -13.36 2.92
CA PHE A 31 4.35 -12.75 2.94
C PHE A 31 4.57 -11.89 1.67
N GLY A 32 5.79 -11.42 1.42
CA GLY A 32 6.17 -10.75 0.17
C GLY A 32 5.80 -9.26 0.06
N PHE A 33 5.36 -8.64 1.16
CA PHE A 33 5.13 -7.20 1.23
C PHE A 33 6.41 -6.46 1.61
N GLY A 34 6.72 -5.35 0.91
CA GLY A 34 7.87 -4.52 1.23
C GLY A 34 7.69 -3.78 2.56
N ILE A 35 6.71 -2.87 2.60
CA ILE A 35 6.32 -2.13 3.81
C ILE A 35 4.81 -2.33 4.03
N SER A 36 4.43 -2.81 5.21
CA SER A 36 3.03 -2.93 5.65
C SER A 36 2.75 -1.92 6.74
N VAL A 37 1.71 -1.08 6.58
CA VAL A 37 1.37 -0.01 7.53
C VAL A 37 -0.11 0.05 7.88
N GLU A 38 -0.35 0.37 9.14
CA GLU A 38 -1.63 0.59 9.81
C GLU A 38 -1.29 1.12 11.21
N ALA A 39 -2.02 2.00 11.88
CA ALA A 39 -2.79 3.13 11.38
C ALA A 39 -2.13 4.39 11.98
N ASP A 40 -2.65 5.60 11.72
CA ASP A 40 -2.08 6.85 12.28
C ASP A 40 -0.59 7.02 11.90
N THR A 41 -0.28 6.91 10.61
CA THR A 41 1.09 6.71 10.10
C THR A 41 1.41 7.54 8.86
N LEU A 42 2.57 8.21 8.85
CA LEU A 42 3.15 8.83 7.66
C LEU A 42 4.16 7.87 7.01
N VAL A 43 4.00 7.58 5.72
CA VAL A 43 4.93 6.78 4.90
C VAL A 43 5.49 7.65 3.78
N SER A 44 6.73 8.13 3.92
CA SER A 44 7.28 9.08 2.94
C SER A 44 8.77 8.97 2.69
N GLY A 45 9.19 9.17 1.44
CA GLY A 45 10.60 9.12 1.06
C GLY A 45 11.22 7.72 1.13
N ASN A 46 10.44 6.64 0.93
CA ASN A 46 10.95 5.28 0.91
C ASN A 46 11.18 4.80 -0.53
N LEU A 47 12.19 3.97 -0.71
CA LEU A 47 12.49 3.25 -1.95
C LEU A 47 12.21 1.77 -1.72
N VAL A 48 11.32 1.18 -2.50
CA VAL A 48 10.92 -0.24 -2.35
C VAL A 48 11.05 -0.97 -3.69
N GLU A 49 11.79 -2.07 -3.72
CA GLU A 49 12.18 -2.78 -4.94
C GLU A 49 12.00 -4.30 -4.80
N GLY A 50 11.38 -4.97 -5.79
CA GLY A 50 11.40 -6.43 -5.85
C GLY A 50 10.69 -7.13 -4.67
N ALA A 51 9.57 -6.58 -4.19
CA ALA A 51 8.73 -7.26 -3.19
C ALA A 51 7.77 -8.22 -3.91
N GLU A 52 7.89 -9.53 -3.65
CA GLU A 52 7.23 -10.60 -4.41
C GLU A 52 5.69 -10.70 -4.24
N THR A 53 5.04 -9.71 -3.62
CA THR A 53 3.58 -9.60 -3.54
C THR A 53 3.10 -8.19 -3.82
N ALA A 54 3.56 -7.19 -3.07
CA ALA A 54 3.37 -5.77 -3.37
C ALA A 54 4.43 -4.92 -2.65
N ALA A 55 4.80 -3.77 -3.21
CA ALA A 55 5.77 -2.89 -2.56
C ALA A 55 5.22 -2.34 -1.23
N LEU A 56 3.98 -1.83 -1.23
CA LEU A 56 3.27 -1.36 -0.02
C LEU A 56 1.97 -2.13 0.24
N ALA A 57 1.67 -2.39 1.51
CA ALA A 57 0.35 -2.81 1.99
C ALA A 57 -0.19 -1.79 3.01
N ILE A 58 -1.35 -1.21 2.74
CA ILE A 58 -1.91 -0.05 3.41
C ILE A 58 -3.24 -0.47 4.07
N GLY A 59 -3.14 -0.86 5.35
CA GLY A 59 -4.25 -1.28 6.21
C GLY A 59 -4.83 -2.66 5.92
N TRP A 60 -5.51 -3.23 6.92
CA TRP A 60 -6.18 -4.53 6.82
C TRP A 60 -7.65 -4.46 7.24
N GLY A 61 -8.54 -4.19 6.27
CA GLY A 61 -9.97 -4.03 6.54
C GLY A 61 -10.28 -2.70 7.23
N PRO A 62 -11.23 -2.66 8.20
CA PRO A 62 -11.70 -1.41 8.80
C PRO A 62 -10.68 -0.73 9.73
N TYR A 63 -9.53 -1.35 9.99
CA TYR A 63 -8.51 -0.82 10.89
C TYR A 63 -7.63 0.26 10.25
N LEU A 64 -7.64 0.40 8.92
CA LEU A 64 -7.02 1.50 8.21
C LEU A 64 -7.62 2.85 8.67
N ARG A 65 -6.79 3.80 9.09
CA ARG A 65 -7.19 5.21 9.33
C ARG A 65 -5.96 6.10 9.42
N ASN A 66 -6.12 7.38 9.09
CA ASN A 66 -5.13 8.44 9.25
C ASN A 66 -3.75 8.05 8.69
N VAL A 67 -3.73 7.48 7.47
CA VAL A 67 -2.48 7.13 6.78
C VAL A 67 -2.22 8.11 5.64
N ILE A 68 -1.00 8.63 5.57
CA ILE A 68 -0.51 9.40 4.42
C ILE A 68 0.64 8.60 3.80
N VAL A 69 0.54 8.30 2.50
CA VAL A 69 1.60 7.66 1.72
C VAL A 69 2.02 8.62 0.62
N SER A 70 3.18 9.27 0.73
CA SER A 70 3.62 10.24 -0.26
C SER A 70 5.11 10.22 -0.57
N ASP A 71 5.47 10.60 -1.80
CA ASP A 71 6.86 10.83 -2.18
C ASP A 71 7.73 9.55 -2.09
N ASN A 72 7.14 8.37 -2.33
CA ASN A 72 7.85 7.08 -2.37
C ASN A 72 8.12 6.64 -3.82
N ILE A 73 9.18 5.84 -4.03
CA ILE A 73 9.51 5.21 -5.31
C ILE A 73 9.40 3.69 -5.17
N LEU A 74 8.49 3.08 -5.94
CA LEU A 74 8.17 1.66 -5.88
C LEU A 74 8.50 0.98 -7.21
N ARG A 75 9.30 -0.09 -7.19
CA ARG A 75 9.82 -0.80 -8.38
C ARG A 75 9.64 -2.30 -8.31
N ASP A 76 9.52 -2.92 -9.48
CA ASP A 76 9.69 -4.37 -9.74
C ASP A 76 8.94 -5.30 -8.79
N SER A 77 7.82 -4.81 -8.26
CA SER A 77 6.92 -5.53 -7.36
C SER A 77 5.62 -5.76 -8.14
N PRO A 78 4.98 -6.94 -8.08
CA PRO A 78 3.84 -7.24 -8.96
C PRO A 78 2.71 -6.21 -8.87
N GLU A 79 2.54 -5.61 -7.70
CA GLU A 79 1.68 -4.45 -7.44
C GLU A 79 2.49 -3.39 -6.69
N GLY A 80 2.23 -2.11 -6.98
CA GLY A 80 2.84 -1.01 -6.22
C GLY A 80 2.26 -0.95 -4.82
N MET A 81 0.96 -0.70 -4.71
CA MET A 81 0.29 -0.53 -3.43
C MET A 81 -1.03 -1.29 -3.37
N ARG A 82 -1.24 -2.03 -2.29
CA ARG A 82 -2.56 -2.55 -1.89
C ARG A 82 -3.13 -1.66 -0.80
N VAL A 83 -4.32 -1.11 -1.00
CA VAL A 83 -5.00 -0.25 -0.02
C VAL A 83 -6.35 -0.84 0.37
N SER A 84 -6.68 -0.82 1.66
CA SER A 84 -7.98 -1.36 2.09
C SER A 84 -9.15 -0.44 1.73
N VAL A 85 -10.17 -1.04 1.13
CA VAL A 85 -11.43 -0.37 0.72
C VAL A 85 -12.66 -1.04 1.36
N VAL A 86 -12.48 -1.60 2.56
CA VAL A 86 -13.56 -2.13 3.40
C VAL A 86 -14.30 -0.98 4.08
N GLU A 87 -15.62 -1.11 4.26
CA GLU A 87 -16.42 -0.11 4.96
C GLU A 87 -15.92 0.10 6.40
N GLY A 88 -15.93 1.35 6.85
CA GLY A 88 -15.41 1.72 8.16
C GLY A 88 -13.89 1.98 8.19
N ALA A 89 -13.16 1.72 7.09
CA ALA A 89 -11.83 2.28 6.91
C ALA A 89 -11.90 3.81 6.92
N GLY A 90 -10.96 4.44 7.64
CA GLY A 90 -10.85 5.88 7.81
C GLY A 90 -9.87 6.54 6.84
N ASN A 91 -9.83 7.88 6.92
CA ASN A 91 -9.15 8.78 5.99
C ASN A 91 -7.72 8.33 5.64
N THR A 92 -7.47 8.15 4.35
CA THR A 92 -6.18 7.75 3.78
C THR A 92 -5.88 8.59 2.56
N VAL A 93 -4.64 9.06 2.44
CA VAL A 93 -4.16 9.86 1.31
C VAL A 93 -2.95 9.17 0.69
N ILE A 94 -3.01 8.88 -0.61
CA ILE A 94 -1.88 8.33 -1.37
C ILE A 94 -1.54 9.30 -2.49
N ARG A 95 -0.42 10.03 -2.39
CA ARG A 95 -0.10 11.10 -3.35
C ARG A 95 1.36 11.23 -3.75
N GLY A 96 1.63 11.65 -4.99
CA GLY A 96 2.99 11.98 -5.43
C GLY A 96 3.99 10.82 -5.39
N ASN A 97 3.51 9.57 -5.47
CA ASN A 97 4.36 8.39 -5.50
C ASN A 97 4.69 8.01 -6.96
N ILE A 98 5.88 7.48 -7.20
CA ILE A 98 6.29 6.92 -8.49
C ILE A 98 6.23 5.39 -8.42
N VAL A 99 5.56 4.76 -9.38
CA VAL A 99 5.45 3.30 -9.48
C VAL A 99 5.90 2.80 -10.84
N GLU A 100 6.86 1.87 -10.85
CA GLU A 100 7.55 1.32 -12.01
C GLU A 100 7.47 -0.22 -11.97
N GLY A 101 7.36 -0.91 -13.10
CA GLY A 101 7.33 -2.38 -13.16
C GLY A 101 6.11 -3.08 -12.53
N ALA A 102 5.13 -2.35 -11.98
CA ALA A 102 3.97 -2.93 -11.29
C ALA A 102 2.88 -3.46 -12.23
N GLU A 103 3.14 -4.58 -12.92
CA GLU A 103 2.28 -5.14 -13.98
C GLU A 103 0.82 -5.38 -13.56
N LYS A 104 0.56 -5.85 -12.33
CA LYS A 104 -0.81 -6.14 -11.85
C LYS A 104 -1.54 -4.88 -11.36
N GLY A 105 -0.80 -3.81 -11.09
CA GLY A 105 -1.32 -2.45 -10.95
C GLY A 105 -0.55 -1.57 -9.98
N ALA A 106 -0.59 -0.27 -10.22
CA ALA A 106 0.13 0.72 -9.41
C ALA A 106 -0.48 0.89 -8.01
N ILE A 107 -1.81 1.10 -7.94
CA ILE A 107 -2.59 1.17 -6.69
C ILE A 107 -3.86 0.36 -6.87
N ARG A 108 -4.12 -0.58 -5.97
CA ARG A 108 -5.28 -1.50 -6.03
C ARG A 108 -6.06 -1.53 -4.72
N GLY A 109 -7.38 -1.46 -4.82
CA GLY A 109 -8.28 -1.62 -3.68
C GLY A 109 -8.40 -3.08 -3.24
N TYR A 110 -8.44 -3.31 -1.92
CA TYR A 110 -8.57 -4.64 -1.33
C TYR A 110 -9.62 -4.72 -0.20
N ARG A 111 -10.43 -5.78 -0.25
CA ARG A 111 -11.28 -6.27 0.85
C ARG A 111 -10.62 -7.50 1.45
N TRP A 112 -9.79 -7.26 2.46
CA TRP A 112 -8.86 -8.25 3.03
C TRP A 112 -7.96 -8.90 1.95
N LYS A 113 -8.28 -10.12 1.49
CA LYS A 113 -7.54 -10.83 0.44
C LYS A 113 -8.04 -10.57 -0.98
N GLU A 114 -9.22 -9.97 -1.13
CA GLU A 114 -9.93 -9.84 -2.41
C GLU A 114 -9.75 -8.46 -3.05
N ARG A 115 -9.61 -8.43 -4.39
CA ARG A 115 -9.65 -7.25 -5.28
C ARG A 115 -10.62 -7.62 -6.40
N VAL A 116 -11.78 -7.00 -6.64
CA VAL A 116 -12.34 -5.66 -6.34
C VAL A 116 -11.69 -4.46 -7.03
N GLY A 117 -12.50 -3.72 -7.79
CA GLY A 117 -12.17 -2.42 -8.39
C GLY A 117 -11.16 -2.41 -9.55
N ASP A 118 -11.12 -1.26 -10.22
CA ASP A 118 -10.10 -0.93 -11.22
C ASP A 118 -8.80 -0.42 -10.56
N GLU A 119 -7.94 0.29 -11.28
CA GLU A 119 -6.71 0.86 -10.73
C GLU A 119 -6.99 2.25 -10.14
N LEU A 120 -6.51 2.49 -8.93
CA LEU A 120 -6.76 3.74 -8.17
C LEU A 120 -5.54 4.67 -8.24
N LEU A 121 -5.00 4.89 -9.46
CA LEU A 121 -3.76 5.64 -9.65
C LEU A 121 -3.92 7.13 -9.28
N ASP A 122 -4.90 7.79 -9.88
CA ASP A 122 -5.17 9.23 -9.74
C ASP A 122 -6.67 9.51 -9.94
N GLY A 123 -7.18 10.61 -9.39
CA GLY A 123 -8.58 11.04 -9.51
C GLY A 123 -9.56 10.41 -8.51
N GLU A 124 -10.84 10.37 -8.88
CA GLU A 124 -11.92 9.88 -8.02
C GLU A 124 -11.86 8.36 -7.83
N THR A 125 -11.84 7.91 -6.57
CA THR A 125 -11.67 6.49 -6.22
C THR A 125 -12.98 5.72 -6.06
N GLY A 126 -14.12 6.43 -5.94
CA GLY A 126 -15.40 5.86 -5.49
C GLY A 126 -15.45 5.50 -3.99
N TYR A 127 -14.35 5.66 -3.24
CA TYR A 127 -14.23 5.34 -1.82
C TYR A 127 -14.03 6.61 -1.00
N GLY A 128 -15.06 7.07 -0.28
CA GLY A 128 -15.07 8.37 0.39
C GLY A 128 -13.99 8.59 1.46
N HIS A 129 -13.32 7.53 1.93
CA HIS A 129 -12.19 7.60 2.87
C HIS A 129 -10.82 7.65 2.19
N LEU A 130 -10.74 7.47 0.86
CA LEU A 130 -9.48 7.32 0.13
C LEU A 130 -9.32 8.40 -0.94
N SER A 131 -8.38 9.31 -0.71
CA SER A 131 -7.91 10.26 -1.71
C SER A 131 -6.64 9.77 -2.39
N VAL A 132 -6.60 9.82 -3.72
CA VAL A 132 -5.40 9.61 -4.51
C VAL A 132 -5.15 10.83 -5.39
N SER A 133 -3.90 11.30 -5.49
CA SER A 133 -3.54 12.42 -6.38
C SER A 133 -2.10 12.34 -6.85
N ASP A 134 -1.79 12.78 -8.06
CA ASP A 134 -0.42 13.00 -8.53
C ASP A 134 0.50 11.75 -8.53
N ASN A 135 -0.05 10.54 -8.40
CA ASN A 135 0.76 9.32 -8.46
C ASN A 135 1.08 9.00 -9.92
N THR A 136 2.35 8.76 -10.20
CA THR A 136 2.83 8.56 -11.58
C THR A 136 3.20 7.11 -11.80
N ARG A 137 2.69 6.52 -12.88
CA ARG A 137 3.22 5.27 -13.42
C ARG A 137 4.40 5.60 -14.33
N ALA A 138 5.61 5.24 -13.91
CA ALA A 138 6.79 5.35 -14.76
C ALA A 138 6.76 4.26 -15.83
N ALA A 139 7.30 4.58 -17.01
CA ALA A 139 7.65 3.56 -17.99
C ALA A 139 8.85 2.75 -17.46
N ALA A 140 8.86 1.45 -17.72
CA ALA A 140 9.99 0.56 -17.49
C ALA A 140 10.98 0.61 -18.67
#